data_AF-A0AAU6FH75-F1
#
_entry.id   AF-A0AAU6FH75-F1
#
_cell.length_a   1.000
_cell.length_b   1.000
_cell.length_c   1.000
_cell.angle_alpha   90.00
_cell.angle_beta   90.00
_cell.angle_gamma   90.00
#
_symmetry.space_group_name_H-M   'P 1'
#
loop_
_entity.id
_entity.type
_entity.pdbx_description
1 polymer ?
#
loop_
_entity_poly.entity_id
_entity_poly.type
_entity_poly.pdbx_seq_one_letter_code
_entity_poly.pdbx_strand_id
1 'polypeptide(L)'
;MMDTTPLRDAYRALLNTAATVAESGDTSPAPPAGEWNADQILAHVALVNAATITAVSSAATGATTTYDNRTAQDTWTLGRVIALSGGNAGLRDRIRLQADALCALGGPMLSETELDTLVPALLLSNGKVLVDQPVPLRDLITGLAEVELPGHTQQLLALLPEDRGTRATT
;
A
#
# COMPACT_ATOMS: atom_id res chain seq x y z
N MET A 1 14.47 5.37 -17.43
CA MET A 1 13.30 5.92 -16.72
C MET A 1 12.25 4.84 -16.69
N MET A 2 11.75 4.54 -15.49
CA MET A 2 10.70 3.55 -15.29
C MET A 2 9.34 4.13 -15.72
N ASP A 3 8.50 3.31 -16.36
CA ASP A 3 7.10 3.68 -16.61
C ASP A 3 6.30 3.56 -15.30
N THR A 4 5.76 4.68 -14.82
CA THR A 4 4.97 4.76 -13.58
C THR A 4 3.46 4.69 -13.82
N THR A 5 3.03 4.46 -15.07
CA THR A 5 1.61 4.33 -15.41
C THR A 5 0.94 3.21 -14.63
N PRO A 6 1.49 1.98 -14.51
CA PRO A 6 0.89 0.92 -13.70
C PRO A 6 0.75 1.31 -12.23
N LEU A 7 1.76 1.96 -11.66
CA LEU A 7 1.73 2.41 -10.27
C LEU A 7 0.62 3.46 -10.03
N ARG A 8 0.49 4.44 -10.93
CA ARG A 8 -0.56 5.46 -10.86
C ARG A 8 -1.95 4.84 -10.95
N ASP A 9 -2.12 3.86 -11.83
CA ASP A 9 -3.40 3.17 -12.01
C ASP A 9 -3.78 2.34 -10.79
N ALA A 10 -2.82 1.62 -10.19
CA ALA A 10 -3.02 0.85 -8.97
C ALA A 10 -3.43 1.75 -7.79
N TYR A 11 -2.77 2.90 -7.59
CA TYR A 11 -3.17 3.86 -6.55
C TYR A 11 -4.57 4.42 -6.77
N ARG A 12 -4.92 4.76 -8.00
CA ARG A 12 -6.26 5.25 -8.35
C ARG A 12 -7.32 4.18 -8.04
N ALA A 13 -7.07 2.93 -8.40
CA ALA A 13 -7.97 1.83 -8.11
C ALA A 13 -8.16 1.63 -6.59
N LEU A 14 -7.07 1.61 -5.83
CA LEU A 14 -7.09 1.49 -4.37
C LEU A 14 -7.90 2.64 -3.74
N LEU A 15 -7.58 3.89 -4.08
CA LEU A 15 -8.21 5.07 -3.48
C LEU A 15 -9.69 5.18 -3.83
N ASN A 16 -10.07 4.87 -5.08
CA ASN A 16 -11.47 4.82 -5.49
C ASN A 16 -12.24 3.76 -4.69
N THR A 17 -11.67 2.57 -4.56
CA THR A 17 -12.28 1.48 -3.77
C THR A 17 -12.42 1.86 -2.30
N ALA A 18 -11.39 2.46 -1.71
CA ALA A 18 -11.43 2.95 -0.34
C ALA A 18 -12.48 4.06 -0.12
N ALA A 19 -12.73 4.89 -1.14
CA ALA A 19 -13.82 5.86 -1.12
C ALA A 19 -15.19 5.16 -1.12
N THR A 20 -15.40 4.22 -2.04
CA THR A 20 -16.62 3.41 -2.11
C THR A 20 -16.92 2.66 -0.81
N VAL A 21 -15.92 2.04 -0.19
CA VAL A 21 -16.08 1.34 1.10
C VAL A 21 -16.54 2.30 2.19
N ALA A 22 -15.93 3.48 2.30
CA ALA A 22 -16.33 4.45 3.32
C ALA A 22 -17.74 5.04 3.08
N GLU A 23 -18.15 5.16 1.82
CA GLU A 23 -19.46 5.68 1.43
C GLU A 23 -20.58 4.63 1.60
N SER A 24 -20.25 3.35 1.68
CA SER A 24 -21.23 2.25 1.84
C SER A 24 -22.05 2.31 3.13
N GLY A 25 -21.73 3.21 4.07
CA GLY A 25 -22.56 3.58 5.21
C GLY A 25 -22.62 2.56 6.34
N ASP A 26 -22.07 1.36 6.16
CA ASP A 26 -21.93 0.39 7.23
C ASP A 26 -20.70 0.76 8.08
N THR A 27 -20.90 1.05 9.36
CA THR A 27 -19.84 1.45 10.28
C THR A 27 -18.88 0.27 10.46
N SER A 28 -17.86 0.18 9.60
CA SER A 28 -16.88 -0.91 9.52
C SER A 28 -17.53 -2.31 9.57
N PRO A 29 -17.95 -2.88 8.43
CA PRO A 29 -18.26 -4.31 8.41
C PRO A 29 -17.05 -5.04 9.01
N ALA A 30 -17.31 -5.82 10.06
CA ALA A 30 -16.24 -6.49 10.78
C ALA A 30 -15.47 -7.35 9.76
N PRO A 31 -14.16 -7.17 9.63
CA PRO A 31 -13.40 -7.94 8.66
C PRO A 31 -13.52 -9.44 9.02
N PRO A 32 -13.36 -10.35 8.05
CA PRO A 32 -13.25 -11.78 8.33
C PRO A 32 -12.24 -12.04 9.45
N ALA A 33 -12.44 -13.10 10.23
CA ALA A 33 -11.57 -13.38 11.37
C ALA A 33 -10.09 -13.49 10.95
N GLY A 34 -9.24 -12.63 11.51
CA GLY A 34 -7.82 -12.55 11.17
C GLY A 34 -7.46 -11.56 10.05
N GLU A 35 -8.45 -10.97 9.39
CA GLU A 35 -8.26 -9.94 8.36
C GLU A 35 -8.32 -8.52 8.96
N TRP A 36 -7.85 -7.54 8.17
CA TRP A 36 -7.84 -6.13 8.53
C TRP A 36 -9.10 -5.40 8.11
N ASN A 37 -9.51 -4.41 8.91
CA ASN A 37 -10.52 -3.45 8.50
C ASN A 37 -9.95 -2.41 7.50
N ALA A 38 -10.82 -1.58 6.93
CA ALA A 38 -10.41 -0.59 5.94
C ALA A 38 -9.32 0.37 6.44
N ASP A 39 -9.41 0.84 7.69
CA ASP A 39 -8.43 1.77 8.27
C ASP A 39 -7.06 1.10 8.46
N GLN A 40 -7.04 -0.16 8.88
CA GLN A 40 -5.81 -0.95 9.02
C GLN A 40 -5.16 -1.21 7.66
N ILE A 41 -5.94 -1.56 6.63
CA ILE A 41 -5.44 -1.73 5.26
C ILE A 41 -4.80 -0.42 4.76
N LEU A 42 -5.49 0.71 4.91
CA LEU A 42 -4.96 2.01 4.47
C LEU A 42 -3.72 2.44 5.29
N ALA A 43 -3.70 2.20 6.59
CA ALA A 43 -2.53 2.48 7.42
C ALA A 43 -1.32 1.61 7.03
N HIS A 44 -1.54 0.34 6.69
CA HIS A 44 -0.52 -0.54 6.15
C HIS A 44 0.06 0.04 4.86
N VAL A 45 -0.79 0.36 3.88
CA VAL A 45 -0.37 0.96 2.61
C VAL A 45 0.40 2.26 2.82
N ALA A 46 -0.07 3.14 3.72
CA ALA A 46 0.62 4.39 4.01
C ALA A 46 2.04 4.19 4.60
N LEU A 47 2.24 3.13 5.39
CA LEU A 47 3.54 2.74 5.94
C LEU A 47 4.44 2.11 4.88
N VAL A 48 3.92 1.21 4.06
CA VAL A 48 4.62 0.63 2.90
C VAL A 48 5.10 1.75 1.97
N ASN A 49 4.23 2.69 1.62
CA ASN A 49 4.60 3.85 0.79
C ASN A 49 5.72 4.68 1.43
N ALA A 50 5.66 4.92 2.75
CA ALA A 50 6.70 5.66 3.45
C ALA A 50 8.05 4.93 3.43
N ALA A 51 8.05 3.60 3.58
CA ALA A 51 9.24 2.78 3.44
C ALA A 51 9.80 2.83 2.00
N THR A 52 8.94 2.76 0.98
CA THR A 52 9.36 2.90 -0.43
C THR A 52 9.94 4.27 -0.73
N ILE A 53 9.30 5.34 -0.26
CA ILE A 53 9.84 6.71 -0.40
C ILE A 53 11.22 6.81 0.27
N THR A 54 11.38 6.21 1.45
CA THR A 54 12.67 6.19 2.16
C THR A 54 13.73 5.45 1.34
N ALA A 55 13.41 4.28 0.80
CA ALA A 55 14.33 3.50 -0.03
C ALA A 55 14.75 4.26 -1.30
N VAL A 56 13.78 4.85 -2.00
CA VAL A 56 14.02 5.67 -3.20
C VAL A 56 14.89 6.89 -2.88
N SER A 57 14.56 7.63 -1.83
CA SER A 57 15.33 8.82 -1.43
C SER A 57 16.76 8.47 -1.01
N SER A 58 16.94 7.31 -0.40
CA SER A 58 18.26 6.83 0.00
C SER A 58 19.10 6.45 -1.21
N ALA A 59 18.52 5.72 -2.18
CA ALA A 59 19.22 5.39 -3.42
C ALA A 59 19.65 6.65 -4.20
N ALA A 60 18.76 7.64 -4.31
CA ALA A 60 19.05 8.92 -4.97
C ALA A 60 20.17 9.73 -4.29
N THR A 61 20.43 9.49 -3.00
CA THR A 61 21.49 10.16 -2.24
C THR A 61 22.74 9.29 -2.08
N GLY A 62 22.74 8.06 -2.62
CA GLY A 62 23.79 7.08 -2.41
C GLY A 62 23.89 6.59 -0.96
N ALA A 63 22.85 6.82 -0.15
CA ALA A 63 22.79 6.40 1.25
C ALA A 63 22.38 4.92 1.37
N THR A 64 22.91 4.25 2.39
CA THR A 64 22.50 2.89 2.74
C THR A 64 21.08 2.88 3.30
N THR A 65 20.25 1.95 2.84
CA THR A 65 18.88 1.76 3.31
C THR A 65 18.53 0.29 3.42
N THR A 66 17.48 -0.01 4.16
CA THR A 66 16.88 -1.35 4.27
C THR A 66 15.39 -1.20 4.04
N TYR A 67 14.78 -2.19 3.40
CA TYR A 67 13.34 -2.24 3.21
C TYR A 67 12.74 -3.35 4.08
N ASP A 68 12.04 -2.97 5.14
CA ASP A 68 11.45 -3.89 6.11
C ASP A 68 9.99 -3.52 6.36
N ASN A 69 9.06 -4.42 6.02
CA ASN A 69 7.63 -4.16 6.15
C ASN A 69 7.01 -4.71 7.46
N ARG A 70 7.81 -5.23 8.40
CA ARG A 70 7.28 -5.77 9.67
C ARG A 70 6.55 -4.71 10.49
N THR A 71 7.10 -3.49 10.51
CA THR A 71 6.47 -2.32 11.15
C THR A 71 5.11 -1.99 10.52
N ALA A 72 4.94 -2.26 9.22
CA ALA A 72 3.66 -2.08 8.53
C ALA A 72 2.64 -3.19 8.85
N GLN A 73 3.01 -4.26 9.55
CA GLN A 73 2.09 -5.34 9.96
C GLN A 73 1.74 -5.29 11.45
N ASP A 74 2.46 -4.49 12.22
CA ASP A 74 2.25 -4.37 13.66
C ASP A 74 0.97 -3.59 13.99
N THR A 75 0.01 -4.26 14.63
CA THR A 75 -1.31 -3.69 14.92
C THR A 75 -1.27 -2.43 15.79
N TRP A 76 -0.31 -2.33 16.71
CA TRP A 76 -0.13 -1.12 17.51
C TRP A 76 0.32 0.06 16.64
N THR A 77 1.29 -0.17 15.76
CA THR A 77 1.79 0.81 14.81
C THR A 77 0.69 1.25 13.84
N LEU A 78 -0.10 0.31 13.31
CA LEU A 78 -1.26 0.61 12.47
C LEU A 78 -2.25 1.51 13.22
N GLY A 79 -2.64 1.15 14.45
CA GLY A 79 -3.52 1.97 15.28
C GLY A 79 -2.99 3.39 15.51
N ARG A 80 -1.68 3.53 15.75
CA ARG A 80 -1.03 4.84 15.90
C ARG A 80 -1.10 5.66 14.61
N VAL A 81 -0.84 5.06 13.45
CA VAL A 81 -0.89 5.76 12.15
C VAL A 81 -2.31 6.19 11.82
N ILE A 82 -3.31 5.33 12.06
CA ILE A 82 -4.74 5.68 11.90
C ILE A 82 -5.07 6.93 12.72
N ALA A 83 -4.69 6.95 14.01
CA ALA A 83 -4.95 8.09 14.89
C ALA A 83 -4.25 9.36 14.42
N LEU A 84 -2.97 9.28 14.04
CA LEU A 84 -2.19 10.43 13.55
C LEU A 84 -2.72 11.00 12.23
N SER A 85 -3.33 10.15 11.40
CA SER A 85 -3.94 10.55 10.13
C SER A 85 -5.39 11.02 10.28
N GLY A 86 -5.98 11.01 11.48
CA GLY A 86 -7.39 11.41 11.66
C GLY A 86 -8.39 10.40 11.07
N GLY A 87 -8.03 9.12 11.04
CA GLY A 87 -8.87 8.04 10.52
C GLY A 87 -8.85 7.92 8.99
N ASN A 88 -9.84 7.22 8.44
CA ASN A 88 -9.93 6.84 7.03
C ASN A 88 -9.66 7.99 6.05
N ALA A 89 -10.36 9.12 6.21
CA ALA A 89 -10.30 10.22 5.26
C ALA A 89 -8.88 10.81 5.14
N GLY A 90 -8.20 11.02 6.26
CA GLY A 90 -6.83 11.53 6.24
C GLY A 90 -5.79 10.47 5.89
N LEU A 91 -6.06 9.17 6.09
CA LEU A 91 -5.24 8.10 5.51
C LEU A 91 -5.29 8.12 3.97
N ARG A 92 -6.48 8.27 3.38
CA ARG A 92 -6.63 8.38 1.91
C ARG A 92 -5.91 9.61 1.36
N ASP A 93 -6.03 10.76 2.01
CA ASP A 93 -5.31 11.97 1.57
C ASP A 93 -3.79 11.79 1.68
N ARG A 94 -3.31 11.20 2.78
CA ARG A 94 -1.90 10.85 2.94
C ARG A 94 -1.40 9.91 1.85
N ILE A 95 -2.13 8.83 1.55
CA ILE A 95 -1.78 7.88 0.49
C ILE A 95 -1.74 8.57 -0.86
N ARG A 96 -2.70 9.45 -1.16
CA ARG A 96 -2.72 10.23 -2.40
C ARG A 96 -1.44 11.08 -2.55
N LEU A 97 -1.05 11.81 -1.51
CA LEU A 97 0.19 12.61 -1.53
C LEU A 97 1.45 11.74 -1.68
N GLN A 98 1.49 10.57 -1.03
CA GLN A 98 2.59 9.62 -1.18
C GLN A 98 2.63 8.98 -2.57
N ALA A 99 1.47 8.73 -3.18
CA ALA A 99 1.34 8.22 -4.53
C ALA A 99 1.89 9.22 -5.56
N ASP A 100 1.53 10.51 -5.40
CA ASP A 100 2.08 11.59 -6.23
C ASP A 100 3.60 11.65 -6.12
N ALA A 101 4.14 11.57 -4.90
CA ALA A 101 5.57 11.51 -4.66
C ALA A 101 6.22 10.29 -5.32
N LEU A 102 5.71 9.07 -5.08
CA LEU A 102 6.28 7.85 -5.63
C LEU A 102 6.24 7.79 -7.16
N CYS A 103 5.17 8.29 -7.79
CA CYS A 103 5.10 8.38 -9.24
C CYS A 103 6.11 9.40 -9.80
N ALA A 104 6.35 10.51 -9.10
CA ALA A 104 7.34 11.51 -9.51
C ALA A 104 8.78 11.01 -9.30
N LEU A 105 9.06 10.39 -8.15
CA LEU A 105 10.37 9.86 -7.81
C LEU A 105 10.72 8.62 -8.66
N GLY A 106 9.79 7.68 -8.83
CA GLY A 106 10.01 6.45 -9.59
C GLY A 106 10.12 6.66 -11.11
N GLY A 107 9.52 7.73 -11.65
CA GLY A 107 9.54 8.02 -13.09
C GLY A 107 10.83 8.72 -13.54
N PRO A 108 10.79 10.04 -13.79
CA PRO A 108 11.92 10.76 -14.41
C PRO A 108 13.10 11.04 -13.48
N MET A 109 12.95 10.92 -12.16
CA MET A 109 13.99 11.35 -11.23
C MET A 109 15.16 10.38 -11.14
N LEU A 110 14.90 9.07 -11.11
CA LEU A 110 15.95 8.06 -10.97
C LEU A 110 16.54 7.65 -12.32
N SER A 111 17.87 7.54 -12.36
CA SER A 111 18.61 6.85 -13.42
C SER A 111 18.41 5.33 -13.34
N GLU A 112 18.73 4.61 -14.43
CA GLU A 112 18.72 3.14 -14.41
C GLU A 112 19.65 2.56 -13.35
N THR A 113 20.83 3.17 -13.14
CA THR A 113 21.78 2.75 -12.11
C THR A 113 21.21 2.88 -10.71
N GLU A 114 20.50 3.97 -10.41
CA GLU A 114 19.84 4.13 -9.10
C GLU A 114 18.71 3.12 -8.92
N LEU A 115 17.94 2.85 -9.97
CA LEU A 115 16.89 1.82 -10.00
C LEU A 115 17.44 0.39 -9.81
N ASP A 116 18.68 0.13 -10.22
CA ASP A 116 19.38 -1.15 -10.03
C ASP A 116 20.08 -1.28 -8.66
N THR A 117 19.99 -0.26 -7.81
CA THR A 117 20.55 -0.32 -6.46
C THR A 117 19.91 -1.47 -5.68
N LEU A 118 20.73 -2.39 -5.18
CA LEU A 118 20.28 -3.49 -4.34
C LEU A 118 19.95 -2.99 -2.94
N VAL A 119 18.70 -3.15 -2.55
CA VAL A 119 18.18 -2.82 -1.24
C VAL A 119 18.02 -4.12 -0.44
N PRO A 120 18.73 -4.30 0.69
CA PRO A 120 18.45 -5.37 1.63
C PRO A 120 16.98 -5.32 2.06
N ALA A 121 16.22 -6.36 1.71
CA ALA A 121 14.78 -6.39 1.91
C ALA A 121 14.32 -7.58 2.74
N LEU A 122 13.41 -7.31 3.67
CA LEU A 122 12.67 -8.29 4.45
C LEU A 122 11.18 -7.99 4.31
N LEU A 123 10.48 -8.80 3.52
CA LEU A 123 9.05 -8.68 3.25
C LEU A 123 8.32 -9.87 3.86
N LEU A 124 7.34 -9.58 4.71
CA LEU A 124 6.43 -10.57 5.24
C LEU A 124 5.00 -10.29 4.76
N SER A 125 4.20 -11.33 4.66
CA SER A 125 2.75 -11.27 4.52
C SER A 125 2.13 -12.37 5.37
N ASN A 126 1.17 -12.02 6.23
CA ASN A 126 0.51 -12.95 7.14
C ASN A 126 1.49 -13.82 7.94
N GLY A 127 2.56 -13.19 8.45
CA GLY A 127 3.61 -13.86 9.23
C GLY A 127 4.54 -14.79 8.42
N LYS A 128 4.37 -14.89 7.12
CA LYS A 128 5.24 -15.66 6.22
C LYS A 128 6.24 -14.73 5.55
N VAL A 129 7.50 -15.15 5.50
CA VAL A 129 8.55 -14.47 4.73
C VAL A 129 8.30 -14.69 3.25
N LEU A 130 8.19 -13.59 2.50
CA LEU A 130 8.10 -13.58 1.04
C LEU A 130 9.46 -13.28 0.40
N VAL A 131 10.20 -12.33 0.99
CA VAL A 131 11.55 -11.92 0.55
C VAL A 131 12.41 -11.75 1.80
N ASP A 132 13.61 -12.32 1.77
CA ASP A 132 14.67 -12.12 2.76
C ASP A 132 16.02 -12.16 2.05
N GLN A 133 16.22 -11.16 1.19
CA GLN A 133 17.42 -11.00 0.37
C GLN A 133 17.47 -9.58 -0.23
N PRO A 134 18.65 -9.12 -0.67
CA PRO A 134 18.72 -7.88 -1.45
C PRO A 134 17.92 -7.98 -2.75
N VAL A 135 17.16 -6.94 -3.07
CA VAL A 135 16.41 -6.81 -4.32
C VAL A 135 16.69 -5.46 -4.98
N PRO A 136 16.65 -5.36 -6.32
CA PRO A 136 16.70 -4.08 -7.02
C PRO A 136 15.60 -3.12 -6.53
N LEU A 137 15.92 -1.82 -6.40
CA LEU A 137 14.94 -0.80 -6.03
C LEU A 137 13.74 -0.79 -6.99
N ARG A 138 13.97 -0.98 -8.29
CA ARG A 138 12.89 -1.09 -9.29
C ARG A 138 11.89 -2.18 -8.94
N ASP A 139 12.34 -3.31 -8.38
CA ASP A 139 11.48 -4.45 -8.08
C ASP A 139 10.58 -4.16 -6.87
N LEU A 140 11.02 -3.30 -5.93
CA LEU A 140 10.16 -2.80 -4.85
C LEU A 140 9.03 -1.92 -5.39
N ILE A 141 9.31 -1.07 -6.37
CA ILE A 141 8.30 -0.19 -7.00
C ILE A 141 7.35 -1.00 -7.88
N THR A 142 7.88 -1.94 -8.67
CA THR A 142 7.07 -2.85 -9.50
C THR A 142 6.19 -3.74 -8.63
N GLY A 143 6.74 -4.35 -7.57
CA GLY A 143 5.98 -5.17 -6.63
C GLY A 143 4.86 -4.40 -5.93
N LEU A 144 5.09 -3.12 -5.61
CA LEU A 144 4.05 -2.24 -5.09
C LEU A 144 2.89 -2.07 -6.09
N ALA A 145 3.21 -1.82 -7.37
CA ALA A 145 2.22 -1.61 -8.42
C ALA A 145 1.46 -2.87 -8.81
N GLU A 146 2.15 -4.01 -8.91
CA GLU A 146 1.62 -5.24 -9.51
C GLU A 146 1.06 -6.23 -8.48
N VAL A 147 1.49 -6.15 -7.21
CA VAL A 147 1.15 -7.13 -6.17
C VAL A 147 0.47 -6.46 -4.97
N GLU A 148 1.18 -5.55 -4.29
CA GLU A 148 0.72 -5.01 -3.00
C GLU A 148 -0.57 -4.18 -3.15
N LEU A 149 -0.57 -3.17 -4.03
CA LEU A 149 -1.75 -2.31 -4.22
C LEU A 149 -2.96 -3.08 -4.79
N PRO A 150 -2.83 -3.95 -5.81
CA PRO A 150 -3.94 -4.78 -6.26
C PRO A 150 -4.47 -5.72 -5.17
N GLY A 151 -3.60 -6.36 -4.39
CA GLY A 151 -3.99 -7.24 -3.29
C GLY A 151 -4.81 -6.51 -2.22
N HIS A 152 -4.37 -5.32 -1.79
CA HIS A 152 -5.13 -4.52 -0.84
C HIS A 152 -6.40 -3.90 -1.44
N THR A 153 -6.43 -3.64 -2.75
CA THR A 153 -7.67 -3.26 -3.44
C THR A 153 -8.71 -4.38 -3.37
N GLN A 154 -8.29 -5.63 -3.58
CA GLN A 154 -9.17 -6.80 -3.43
C GLN A 154 -9.64 -6.99 -1.98
N GLN A 155 -8.77 -6.80 -0.99
CA GLN A 155 -9.18 -6.84 0.42
C GLN A 155 -10.22 -5.75 0.75
N LEU A 156 -10.06 -4.53 0.23
CA LEU A 156 -11.05 -3.47 0.41
C LEU A 156 -12.39 -3.82 -0.27
N LEU A 157 -12.36 -4.36 -1.48
CA LEU A 157 -13.57 -4.82 -2.17
C LEU A 157 -14.30 -5.90 -1.37
N ALA A 158 -13.58 -6.81 -0.72
CA ALA A 158 -14.16 -7.86 0.13
C ALA A 158 -14.84 -7.33 1.40
N LEU A 159 -14.64 -6.04 1.75
CA LEU A 159 -15.37 -5.39 2.83
C LEU A 159 -16.73 -4.84 2.38
N LEU A 160 -17.00 -4.76 1.08
CA LEU A 160 -18.30 -4.31 0.61
C LEU A 160 -19.36 -5.38 0.89
N PRO A 161 -20.61 -4.99 1.17
CA PRO A 161 -21.71 -5.95 1.29
C PRO A 161 -21.84 -6.77 0.02
N GLU A 162 -21.95 -8.09 0.14
CA GLU A 162 -22.44 -8.93 -0.94
C GLU A 162 -23.79 -8.36 -1.39
N ASP A 163 -23.94 -8.08 -2.68
CA ASP A 163 -25.20 -7.66 -3.27
C ASP A 163 -26.26 -8.66 -2.81
N ARG A 164 -27.16 -8.25 -1.90
CA ARG A 164 -28.28 -9.08 -1.47
C ARG A 164 -29.24 -9.14 -2.64
N GLY A 165 -28.90 -9.98 -3.61
CA GLY A 165 -29.70 -10.28 -4.77
C GLY A 165 -31.11 -10.59 -4.32
N THR A 166 -32.04 -9.81 -4.83
CA THR A 166 -33.48 -9.96 -4.74
C THR A 166 -33.89 -11.42 -4.90
N ARG A 167 -33.99 -12.16 -3.79
CA ARG A 167 -34.75 -13.41 -3.74
C ARG A 167 -36.20 -13.03 -3.48
N ALA A 168 -36.87 -12.52 -4.52
CA ALA A 168 -38.32 -12.48 -4.55
C ALA A 168 -38.80 -13.92 -4.77
N THR A 169 -39.12 -14.59 -3.67
CA THR A 169 -40.06 -15.70 -3.66
C THR A 169 -41.44 -15.14 -3.98
N THR A 170 -42.00 -15.53 -5.12
CA THR A 170 -43.37 -16.05 -5.32
C THR A 170 -43.59 -16.35 -6.79
#